data_AF-A0A918W122-F1
#
_entry.id   AF-A0A918W122-F1
#
_cell.length_a   1.000
_cell.length_b   1.000
_cell.length_c   1.000
_cell.angle_alpha   90.00
_cell.angle_beta   90.00
_cell.angle_gamma   90.00
#
_symmetry.space_group_name_H-M   'P 1'
#
loop_
_entity.id
_entity.type
_entity.pdbx_description
1 polymer ?
#
loop_
_entity_poly.entity_id
_entity_poly.type
_entity_poly.pdbx_seq_one_letter_code
_entity_poly.pdbx_strand_id
1 'polypeptide(L)'
;MKKITLVFLIVLSIIPKNMNSQNEGEAIAAIAGGLLAIGAGVAAVEQMKEQAELTATEWILSNQSDMESFSLKTLDFDGKKLKDISSASVMTFKIQEFEPSDKPKLTGKKQILFAFTSRGWISEYGIDFSKVQWHLIDSDEWMNMMIAYSKVASEKSNEDLIKETLKDGKIVNKGVKTKKGEDIPFYKLDGDMYLVSNYSPEMKIIYNEKSLGIFLKETRDLVQISRGSIIEIHDFFNGG
;
A
#
# COMPACT_ATOMS: atom_id res chain seq x y z
N MET A 1 -52.16 49.57 -38.92
CA MET A 1 -52.13 49.30 -37.46
C MET A 1 -52.19 47.81 -37.25
N LYS A 2 -51.45 47.14 -36.39
CA LYS A 2 -50.21 47.40 -35.65
C LYS A 2 -49.88 46.01 -35.08
N LYS A 3 -48.72 45.46 -35.45
CA LYS A 3 -47.88 44.60 -34.61
C LYS A 3 -48.49 43.32 -34.01
N ILE A 4 -48.67 42.24 -34.78
CA ILE A 4 -48.82 40.88 -34.19
C ILE A 4 -47.90 39.81 -34.84
N THR A 5 -47.15 40.12 -35.91
CA THR A 5 -46.24 39.15 -36.56
C THR A 5 -44.75 39.40 -36.29
N LEU A 6 -44.41 39.86 -35.08
CA LEU A 6 -43.01 39.98 -34.62
C LEU A 6 -42.84 39.58 -33.14
N VAL A 7 -43.61 38.59 -32.67
CA VAL A 7 -43.48 38.05 -31.29
C VAL A 7 -42.98 36.60 -31.28
N PHE A 8 -42.96 35.91 -32.43
CA PHE A 8 -42.50 34.53 -32.50
C PHE A 8 -40.97 34.35 -32.67
N LEU A 9 -40.21 35.45 -32.78
CA LEU A 9 -38.74 35.38 -32.92
C LEU A 9 -37.97 35.79 -31.65
N ILE A 10 -38.65 36.21 -30.57
CA ILE A 10 -38.00 36.67 -29.32
C ILE A 10 -38.15 35.66 -28.17
N VAL A 11 -39.05 34.67 -28.31
CA VAL A 11 -39.24 33.63 -27.28
C VAL A 11 -38.27 32.45 -27.41
N LEU A 12 -37.55 32.34 -28.54
CA LEU A 12 -36.47 31.35 -28.72
C LEU A 12 -35.12 31.77 -28.11
N SER A 13 -35.05 32.94 -27.47
CA SER A 13 -33.81 33.46 -26.85
C SER A 13 -33.76 33.28 -25.33
N ILE A 14 -34.74 32.61 -24.72
CA ILE A 14 -34.76 32.31 -23.27
C ILE A 14 -34.67 30.79 -23.01
N ILE A 15 -33.95 30.08 -23.87
CA ILE A 15 -33.39 28.78 -23.49
C ILE A 15 -32.18 29.11 -22.61
N PRO A 16 -32.11 28.66 -21.34
CA PRO A 16 -30.89 28.78 -20.57
C PRO A 16 -29.79 28.02 -21.31
N LYS A 17 -28.87 28.75 -21.93
CA LYS A 17 -27.58 28.20 -22.28
C LYS A 17 -26.87 27.98 -20.97
N ASN A 18 -26.83 26.74 -20.50
CA ASN A 18 -25.75 26.29 -19.63
C ASN A 18 -24.44 26.46 -20.41
N MET A 19 -23.88 27.66 -20.32
CA MET A 19 -22.52 27.97 -20.74
C MET A 19 -21.78 28.35 -19.46
N ASN A 20 -20.90 27.45 -19.06
CA ASN A 20 -20.05 27.53 -17.89
C ASN A 20 -19.37 28.90 -17.79
N SER A 21 -19.83 29.74 -16.86
CA SER A 21 -18.98 30.78 -16.29
C SER A 21 -18.20 30.13 -15.18
N GLN A 22 -16.86 30.12 -15.31
CA GLN A 22 -15.95 29.77 -14.24
C GLN A 22 -16.31 30.58 -12.99
N ASN A 23 -16.90 29.91 -12.00
CA ASN A 23 -16.90 30.35 -10.63
C ASN A 23 -16.04 29.35 -9.85
N GLU A 24 -15.06 29.87 -9.11
CA GLU A 24 -14.16 29.16 -8.21
C GLU A 24 -14.87 28.55 -6.98
N GLY A 25 -16.10 28.04 -7.16
CA GLY A 25 -16.91 27.36 -6.16
C GLY A 25 -17.38 25.96 -6.57
N GLU A 26 -17.07 25.51 -7.79
CA GLU A 26 -17.40 24.15 -8.28
C GLU A 26 -16.20 23.19 -8.30
N ALA A 27 -15.07 23.57 -7.71
CA ALA A 27 -13.93 22.65 -7.50
C ALA A 27 -14.17 21.67 -6.32
N ILE A 28 -15.18 21.91 -5.49
CA ILE A 28 -15.50 21.07 -4.33
C ILE A 28 -16.54 19.99 -4.67
N ALA A 29 -17.29 20.15 -5.77
CA ALA A 29 -18.30 19.17 -6.22
C ALA A 29 -17.72 18.00 -7.04
N ALA A 30 -16.41 17.99 -7.32
CA ALA A 30 -15.69 16.87 -7.96
C ALA A 30 -15.00 15.92 -6.96
N ILE A 31 -15.16 16.15 -5.64
CA ILE A 31 -14.43 15.42 -4.60
C ILE A 31 -15.11 14.08 -4.21
N ALA A 32 -16.32 13.79 -4.72
CA ALA A 32 -17.10 12.62 -4.27
C ALA A 32 -17.48 11.59 -5.35
N GLY A 33 -16.97 11.66 -6.58
CA GLY A 33 -17.29 10.60 -7.55
C GLY A 33 -16.71 10.77 -8.94
N GLY A 34 -15.73 9.94 -9.27
CA GLY A 34 -15.27 9.70 -10.64
C GLY A 34 -13.86 10.22 -10.90
N LEU A 35 -12.87 9.36 -10.71
CA LEU A 35 -11.48 9.61 -11.08
C LEU A 35 -11.25 9.48 -12.62
N LEU A 36 -12.31 9.37 -13.43
CA LEU A 36 -12.18 8.87 -14.80
C LEU A 36 -12.67 9.82 -15.88
N ALA A 37 -11.72 10.61 -16.37
CA ALA A 37 -11.51 10.74 -17.81
C ALA A 37 -10.06 10.34 -18.09
N ILE A 38 -9.87 9.30 -18.90
CA ILE A 38 -8.60 8.58 -19.10
C ILE A 38 -7.39 9.50 -19.28
N GLY A 39 -6.49 9.43 -18.31
CA GLY A 39 -5.09 9.76 -18.46
C GLY A 39 -4.37 9.17 -17.27
N ALA A 40 -3.50 8.18 -17.48
CA ALA A 40 -2.54 7.70 -16.48
C ALA A 40 -1.48 8.80 -16.24
N GLY A 41 -1.94 9.98 -15.84
CA GLY A 41 -1.14 11.14 -15.56
C GLY A 41 -0.66 11.10 -14.13
N VAL A 42 0.49 11.71 -13.88
CA VAL A 42 1.11 11.82 -12.56
C VAL A 42 0.13 12.39 -11.53
N ALA A 43 -0.73 13.34 -11.94
CA ALA A 43 -1.73 13.95 -11.05
C ALA A 43 -2.76 12.95 -10.49
N ALA A 44 -3.23 11.99 -11.29
CA ALA A 44 -4.19 11.00 -10.82
C ALA A 44 -3.54 10.02 -9.83
N VAL A 45 -2.28 9.63 -10.07
CA VAL A 45 -1.51 8.79 -9.15
C VAL A 45 -1.24 9.53 -7.82
N GLU A 46 -0.91 10.82 -7.88
CA GLU A 46 -0.69 11.62 -6.67
C GLU A 46 -1.98 11.77 -5.87
N GLN A 47 -3.13 12.03 -6.52
CA GLN A 47 -4.42 12.11 -5.82
C GLN A 47 -4.79 10.78 -5.14
N MET A 48 -4.53 9.64 -5.80
CA MET A 48 -4.77 8.33 -5.18
C MET A 48 -3.84 8.05 -4.01
N LYS A 49 -2.59 8.52 -4.09
CA LYS A 49 -1.63 8.46 -2.99
C LYS A 49 -2.12 9.28 -1.80
N GLU A 50 -2.51 10.53 -2.02
CA GLU A 50 -3.08 11.40 -0.97
C GLU A 50 -4.32 10.75 -0.32
N GLN A 51 -5.21 10.17 -1.13
CA GLN A 51 -6.39 9.46 -0.63
C GLN A 51 -6.02 8.23 0.22
N ALA A 52 -5.02 7.45 -0.23
CA ALA A 52 -4.54 6.28 0.49
C ALA A 52 -3.86 6.65 1.81
N GLU A 53 -3.03 7.69 1.83
CA GLU A 53 -2.36 8.18 3.03
C GLU A 53 -3.36 8.79 4.04
N LEU A 54 -4.36 9.54 3.56
CA LEU A 54 -5.44 10.05 4.40
C LEU A 54 -6.23 8.90 5.06
N THR A 55 -6.66 7.92 4.27
CA THR A 55 -7.45 6.79 4.79
C THR A 55 -6.64 5.94 5.78
N ALA A 56 -5.35 5.73 5.49
CA ALA A 56 -4.45 5.04 6.42
C ALA A 56 -4.28 5.82 7.74
N THR A 57 -4.22 7.16 7.67
CA THR A 57 -4.17 8.04 8.85
C THR A 57 -5.45 7.91 9.68
N GLU A 58 -6.63 7.97 9.05
CA GLU A 58 -7.92 7.78 9.72
C GLU A 58 -8.02 6.40 10.40
N TRP A 59 -7.53 5.35 9.73
CA TRP A 59 -7.46 4.01 10.31
C TRP A 59 -6.58 3.98 11.56
N ILE A 60 -5.39 4.59 11.52
CA ILE A 60 -4.50 4.68 12.69
C ILE A 60 -5.18 5.41 13.84
N LEU A 61 -5.73 6.60 13.59
CA LEU A 61 -6.41 7.39 14.62
C LEU A 61 -7.61 6.65 15.25
N SER A 62 -8.26 5.77 14.48
CA SER A 62 -9.39 4.97 14.95
C SER A 62 -8.97 3.71 15.73
N ASN A 63 -7.75 3.21 15.52
CA ASN A 63 -7.31 1.91 16.06
C ASN A 63 -6.09 2.00 16.99
N GLN A 64 -5.42 3.14 17.08
CA GLN A 64 -4.23 3.40 17.89
C GLN A 64 -4.43 4.68 18.69
N SER A 65 -5.32 4.63 19.70
CA SER A 65 -5.70 5.80 20.51
C SER A 65 -4.54 6.51 21.22
N ASP A 66 -3.45 5.77 21.45
CA ASP A 66 -2.31 6.24 22.26
C ASP A 66 -1.20 6.86 21.38
N MET A 67 -1.36 6.86 20.05
CA MET A 67 -0.39 7.43 19.12
C MET A 67 -0.62 8.94 18.96
N GLU A 68 0.21 9.76 19.62
CA GLU A 68 0.04 11.21 19.67
C GLU A 68 0.70 11.95 18.49
N SER A 69 1.81 11.43 17.96
CA SER A 69 2.59 12.07 16.89
C SER A 69 3.31 11.05 16.01
N PHE A 70 3.03 11.07 14.71
CA PHE A 70 3.61 10.11 13.76
C PHE A 70 3.74 10.69 12.35
N SER A 71 4.75 10.22 11.64
CA SER A 71 4.90 10.37 10.20
C SER A 71 4.28 9.14 9.52
N LEU A 72 3.54 9.35 8.44
CA LEU A 72 3.02 8.28 7.58
C LEU A 72 3.49 8.52 6.15
N LYS A 73 4.02 7.48 5.48
CA LYS A 73 4.39 7.55 4.07
C LYS A 73 4.14 6.24 3.36
N THR A 74 3.48 6.28 2.20
CA THR A 74 3.32 5.09 1.35
C THR A 74 4.60 4.73 0.59
N LEU A 75 4.82 3.43 0.33
CA LEU A 75 5.92 2.91 -0.50
C LEU A 75 5.52 2.65 -1.95
N ASP A 76 4.22 2.62 -2.22
CA ASP A 76 3.71 1.95 -3.40
C ASP A 76 3.33 2.85 -4.57
N PHE A 77 3.30 4.17 -4.36
CA PHE A 77 2.83 5.14 -5.36
C PHE A 77 3.95 5.94 -6.02
N ASP A 78 5.08 6.18 -5.32
CA ASP A 78 6.17 7.03 -5.81
C ASP A 78 6.75 6.49 -7.14
N GLY A 79 6.51 7.21 -8.24
CA GLY A 79 7.07 6.89 -9.57
C GLY A 79 6.44 5.69 -10.29
N LYS A 80 5.37 5.09 -9.75
CA LYS A 80 4.69 3.93 -10.36
C LYS A 80 3.55 4.35 -11.30
N LYS A 81 3.26 3.53 -12.31
CA LYS A 81 2.09 3.73 -13.17
C LYS A 81 0.86 3.13 -12.50
N LEU A 82 -0.31 3.68 -12.80
CA LEU A 82 -1.59 3.18 -12.25
C LEU A 82 -1.80 1.67 -12.45
N LYS A 83 -1.43 1.12 -13.60
CA LYS A 83 -1.50 -0.34 -13.87
C LYS A 83 -0.61 -1.18 -12.94
N ASP A 84 0.51 -0.61 -12.52
CA ASP A 84 1.48 -1.28 -11.65
C ASP A 84 0.97 -1.21 -10.19
N ILE A 85 0.26 -0.12 -9.84
CA ILE A 85 -0.43 0.02 -8.56
C ILE A 85 -1.62 -0.94 -8.50
N SER A 86 -2.50 -0.98 -9.50
CA SER A 86 -3.70 -1.83 -9.49
C SER A 86 -3.43 -3.32 -9.54
N SER A 87 -2.22 -3.73 -9.92
CA SER A 87 -1.76 -5.11 -9.84
C SER A 87 -1.08 -5.46 -8.51
N ALA A 88 -0.80 -4.47 -7.65
CA ALA A 88 -0.33 -4.72 -6.29
C ALA A 88 -1.46 -5.34 -5.45
N SER A 89 -1.11 -6.38 -4.69
CA SER A 89 -1.99 -7.06 -3.74
C SER A 89 -1.83 -6.53 -2.30
N VAL A 90 -0.92 -5.58 -2.11
CA VAL A 90 -0.65 -4.93 -0.83
C VAL A 90 -0.18 -3.51 -1.08
N MET A 91 -0.77 -2.56 -0.34
CA MET A 91 -0.20 -1.23 -0.13
C MET A 91 0.50 -1.20 1.22
N THR A 92 1.64 -0.54 1.27
CA THR A 92 2.50 -0.49 2.46
C THR A 92 2.71 0.95 2.89
N PHE A 93 2.49 1.23 4.18
CA PHE A 93 2.73 2.54 4.78
C PHE A 93 3.77 2.43 5.89
N LYS A 94 4.85 3.20 5.78
CA LYS A 94 5.81 3.41 6.87
C LYS A 94 5.22 4.39 7.87
N ILE A 95 5.17 3.97 9.13
CA ILE A 95 4.75 4.78 10.26
C ILE A 95 5.96 4.95 11.17
N GLN A 96 6.27 6.18 11.52
CA GLN A 96 7.32 6.45 12.49
C GLN A 96 6.92 7.58 13.44
N GLU A 97 6.89 7.27 14.73
CA GLU A 97 6.61 8.26 15.77
C GLU A 97 7.77 9.26 15.91
N PHE A 98 7.45 10.45 16.44
CA PHE A 98 8.44 11.50 16.69
C PHE A 98 8.02 12.41 17.83
N GLU A 99 8.99 13.10 18.43
CA GLU A 99 8.72 14.14 19.44
C GLU A 99 8.49 15.51 18.76
N PRO A 100 7.35 16.19 19.02
CA PRO A 100 7.06 17.49 18.41
C PRO A 100 8.16 18.53 18.70
N SER A 101 8.75 19.09 17.65
CA SER A 101 9.80 20.11 17.72
C SER A 101 9.91 20.86 16.40
N ASP A 102 10.65 21.99 16.35
CA ASP A 102 10.96 22.64 15.08
C ASP A 102 11.88 21.72 14.25
N LYS A 103 11.40 21.30 13.07
CA LYS A 103 12.02 20.27 12.20
C LYS A 103 12.28 18.97 12.96
N PRO A 104 11.22 18.22 13.34
CA PRO A 104 11.36 17.04 14.16
C PRO A 104 12.16 15.95 13.46
N LYS A 105 12.89 15.18 14.25
CA LYS A 105 13.58 13.97 13.77
C LYS A 105 12.70 12.76 14.04
N LEU A 106 12.61 11.87 13.07
CA LEU A 106 11.88 10.61 13.23
C LEU A 106 12.73 9.62 14.04
N THR A 107 12.53 9.58 15.35
CA THR A 107 13.30 8.75 16.28
C THR A 107 12.46 7.80 17.12
N GLY A 108 11.14 7.92 17.05
CA GLY A 108 10.21 7.09 17.81
C GLY A 108 10.00 5.71 17.19
N LYS A 109 8.97 5.02 17.69
CA LYS A 109 8.58 3.68 17.27
C LYS A 109 8.35 3.62 15.76
N LYS A 110 8.87 2.56 15.14
CA LYS A 110 8.69 2.24 13.73
C LYS A 110 7.63 1.16 13.58
N GLN A 111 6.71 1.33 12.65
CA GLN A 111 5.68 0.35 12.31
C GLN A 111 5.41 0.37 10.81
N ILE A 112 4.84 -0.72 10.31
CA ILE A 112 4.34 -0.84 8.94
C ILE A 112 2.86 -1.15 9.01
N LEU A 113 2.06 -0.39 8.28
CA LEU A 113 0.67 -0.73 8.04
C LEU A 113 0.55 -1.37 6.66
N PHE A 114 0.19 -2.65 6.64
CA PHE A 114 -0.20 -3.33 5.41
C PHE A 114 -1.68 -3.12 5.15
N ALA A 115 -1.99 -2.71 3.93
CA ALA A 115 -3.34 -2.71 3.36
C ALA A 115 -3.39 -3.83 2.32
N PHE A 116 -3.81 -5.02 2.74
CA PHE A 116 -4.02 -6.14 1.83
C PHE A 116 -5.25 -5.87 0.97
N THR A 117 -5.08 -5.99 -0.34
CA THR A 117 -6.10 -5.60 -1.30
C THR A 117 -6.69 -6.83 -1.99
N SER A 118 -8.02 -6.87 -2.08
CA SER A 118 -8.73 -7.90 -2.85
C SER A 118 -8.90 -7.48 -4.31
N ARG A 119 -9.29 -8.42 -5.17
CA ARG A 119 -9.47 -8.16 -6.61
C ARG A 119 -10.43 -6.99 -6.88
N GLY A 120 -9.98 -6.05 -7.73
CA GLY A 120 -10.78 -4.90 -8.14
C GLY A 120 -10.92 -3.82 -7.06
N TRP A 121 -9.90 -3.68 -6.21
CA TRP A 121 -9.76 -2.59 -5.23
C TRP A 121 -9.50 -1.22 -5.88
N ILE A 122 -9.04 -1.18 -7.12
CA ILE A 122 -9.01 0.04 -7.95
C ILE A 122 -10.10 -0.07 -9.01
N SER A 123 -10.88 1.01 -9.15
CA SER A 123 -11.88 1.19 -10.19
C SER A 123 -11.74 2.56 -10.85
N GLU A 124 -12.67 2.89 -11.73
CA GLU A 124 -12.79 4.23 -12.31
C GLU A 124 -13.10 5.33 -11.28
N TYR A 125 -13.61 4.94 -10.12
CA TYR A 125 -13.94 5.83 -9.02
C TYR A 125 -12.79 5.98 -8.01
N GLY A 126 -11.62 5.39 -8.28
CA GLY A 126 -10.46 5.41 -7.38
C GLY A 126 -10.33 4.13 -6.54
N ILE A 127 -9.86 4.28 -5.31
CA ILE A 127 -9.62 3.17 -4.38
C ILE A 127 -10.93 2.80 -3.65
N ASP A 128 -11.29 1.52 -3.71
CA ASP A 128 -12.36 0.91 -2.93
C ASP A 128 -11.79 0.33 -1.63
N PHE A 129 -11.80 1.13 -0.57
CA PHE A 129 -11.29 0.73 0.74
C PHE A 129 -12.15 -0.34 1.44
N SER A 130 -13.35 -0.64 0.95
CA SER A 130 -14.12 -1.79 1.46
C SER A 130 -13.47 -3.13 1.12
N LYS A 131 -12.53 -3.13 0.17
CA LYS A 131 -11.71 -4.28 -0.25
C LYS A 131 -10.29 -4.24 0.28
N VAL A 132 -10.06 -3.46 1.33
CA VAL A 132 -8.77 -3.32 2.00
C VAL A 132 -8.87 -3.90 3.41
N GLN A 133 -8.00 -4.87 3.71
CA GLN A 133 -7.80 -5.39 5.06
C GLN A 133 -6.50 -4.82 5.63
N TRP A 134 -6.60 -4.21 6.81
CA TRP A 134 -5.51 -3.49 7.44
C TRP A 134 -4.81 -4.35 8.50
N HIS A 135 -3.48 -4.41 8.46
CA HIS A 135 -2.66 -5.13 9.43
C HIS A 135 -1.48 -4.28 9.84
N LEU A 136 -1.44 -3.91 11.12
CA LEU A 136 -0.35 -3.12 11.70
C LEU A 136 0.74 -4.05 12.25
N ILE A 137 1.96 -3.86 11.78
CA ILE A 137 3.12 -4.71 12.04
C ILE A 137 4.23 -3.87 12.66
N ASP A 138 4.76 -4.31 13.79
CA ASP A 138 5.96 -3.72 14.40
C ASP A 138 7.23 -4.51 14.04
N SER A 139 8.37 -4.11 14.61
CA SER A 139 9.65 -4.76 14.33
C SER A 139 9.69 -6.23 14.75
N ASP A 140 9.01 -6.58 15.84
CA ASP A 140 9.04 -7.93 16.39
C ASP A 140 8.18 -8.86 15.53
N GLU A 141 6.97 -8.43 15.18
CA GLU A 141 6.09 -9.17 14.29
C GLU A 141 6.70 -9.30 12.89
N TRP A 142 7.31 -8.24 12.36
CA TRP A 142 8.04 -8.33 11.09
C TRP A 142 9.18 -9.36 11.14
N MET A 143 9.95 -9.37 12.24
CA MET A 143 11.02 -10.36 12.42
C MET A 143 10.45 -11.79 12.48
N ASN A 144 9.34 -12.00 13.19
CA ASN A 144 8.67 -13.30 13.25
C ASN A 144 8.20 -13.77 11.87
N MET A 145 7.59 -12.88 11.09
CA MET A 145 7.19 -13.16 9.70
C MET A 145 8.39 -13.53 8.84
N MET A 146 9.50 -12.81 8.95
CA MET A 146 10.72 -13.08 8.18
C MET A 146 11.42 -14.38 8.59
N ILE A 147 11.39 -14.73 9.88
CA ILE A 147 11.85 -16.03 10.38
C ILE A 147 10.98 -17.14 9.78
N ALA A 148 9.66 -17.02 9.86
CA ALA A 148 8.73 -18.01 9.31
C ALA A 148 8.94 -18.17 7.80
N TYR A 149 9.12 -17.07 7.08
CA TYR A 149 9.41 -17.09 5.65
C TYR A 149 10.74 -17.78 5.34
N SER A 150 11.82 -17.46 6.06
CA SER A 150 13.12 -18.13 5.90
C SER A 150 13.06 -19.63 6.18
N LYS A 151 12.29 -20.07 7.17
CA LYS A 151 12.06 -21.50 7.47
C LYS A 151 11.33 -22.21 6.33
N VAL A 152 10.36 -21.53 5.69
CA VAL A 152 9.64 -22.08 4.52
C VAL A 152 10.53 -22.10 3.29
N ALA A 153 11.35 -21.06 3.11
CA ALA A 153 12.14 -20.84 1.91
C ALA A 153 13.50 -21.56 1.92
N SER A 154 13.93 -22.21 3.01
CA SER A 154 15.24 -22.84 3.12
C SER A 154 15.23 -24.15 3.92
N GLU A 155 16.37 -24.84 3.99
CA GLU A 155 16.57 -26.02 4.85
C GLU A 155 16.80 -25.64 6.32
N LYS A 156 16.89 -24.34 6.64
CA LYS A 156 17.18 -23.86 7.99
C LYS A 156 15.91 -23.84 8.84
N SER A 157 15.97 -24.49 10.00
CA SER A 157 14.88 -24.54 10.98
C SER A 157 15.22 -23.92 12.33
N ASN A 158 16.52 -23.72 12.63
CA ASN A 158 16.97 -23.09 13.87
C ASN A 158 16.60 -21.60 13.88
N GLU A 159 15.69 -21.23 14.76
CA GLU A 159 15.13 -19.88 14.83
C GLU A 159 16.15 -18.82 15.26
N ASP A 160 16.97 -19.11 16.26
CA ASP A 160 17.96 -18.16 16.78
C ASP A 160 19.00 -17.82 15.71
N LEU A 161 19.49 -18.85 15.01
CA LEU A 161 20.41 -18.67 13.88
C LEU A 161 19.78 -17.82 12.77
N ILE A 162 18.52 -18.09 12.43
CA ILE A 162 17.81 -17.35 11.39
C ILE A 162 17.62 -15.90 11.81
N LYS A 163 17.23 -15.66 13.07
CA LYS A 163 17.02 -14.32 13.63
C LYS A 163 18.31 -13.51 13.64
N GLU A 164 19.42 -14.09 14.09
CA GLU A 164 20.74 -13.46 14.07
C GLU A 164 21.16 -13.12 12.64
N THR A 165 21.02 -14.08 11.72
CA THR A 165 21.36 -13.90 10.30
C THR A 165 20.49 -12.82 9.63
N LEU A 166 19.21 -12.72 9.99
CA LEU A 166 18.32 -11.67 9.48
C LEU A 166 18.70 -10.30 10.03
N LYS A 167 19.14 -10.19 11.29
CA LYS A 167 19.58 -8.91 11.88
C LYS A 167 20.84 -8.36 11.21
N ASP A 168 21.83 -9.22 10.97
CA ASP A 168 23.15 -8.79 10.50
C ASP A 168 23.36 -8.96 8.99
N GLY A 169 22.47 -9.72 8.35
CA GLY A 169 22.54 -10.09 6.95
C GLY A 169 21.81 -9.12 6.02
N LYS A 170 22.08 -9.28 4.73
CA LYS A 170 21.39 -8.60 3.64
C LYS A 170 20.47 -9.56 2.92
N ILE A 171 19.19 -9.23 2.83
CA ILE A 171 18.22 -9.99 2.04
C ILE A 171 18.55 -9.82 0.55
N VAL A 172 18.65 -10.93 -0.17
CA VAL A 172 18.89 -10.99 -1.62
C VAL A 172 17.91 -11.98 -2.28
N ASN A 173 17.94 -12.06 -3.61
CA ASN A 173 17.04 -12.95 -4.36
C ASN A 173 17.17 -14.43 -3.97
N LYS A 174 18.39 -14.88 -3.65
CA LYS A 174 18.70 -16.28 -3.33
C LYS A 174 18.77 -16.57 -1.83
N GLY A 175 18.22 -15.68 -0.99
CA GLY A 175 18.17 -15.86 0.46
C GLY A 175 18.75 -14.70 1.25
N VAL A 176 19.42 -14.99 2.36
CA VAL A 176 20.03 -13.98 3.25
C VAL A 176 21.54 -14.16 3.25
N LYS A 177 22.26 -13.08 2.92
CA LYS A 177 23.72 -13.06 2.82
C LYS A 177 24.33 -12.34 4.00
N THR A 178 25.26 -12.97 4.71
CA THR A 178 25.99 -12.32 5.80
C THR A 178 27.38 -11.86 5.35
N LYS A 179 27.94 -10.85 6.02
CA LYS A 179 29.38 -10.49 5.83
C LYS A 179 30.30 -11.43 6.60
N LYS A 180 29.81 -11.92 7.75
CA LYS A 180 30.46 -12.85 8.66
C LYS A 180 29.36 -13.78 9.17
N GLY A 181 29.54 -15.09 9.05
CA GLY A 181 28.54 -16.06 9.48
C GLY A 181 28.10 -16.98 8.35
N GLU A 182 27.06 -17.76 8.62
CA GLU A 182 26.46 -18.67 7.65
C GLU A 182 25.37 -17.95 6.86
N ASP A 183 25.34 -18.16 5.54
CA ASP A 183 24.24 -17.68 4.71
C ASP A 183 22.99 -18.55 4.90
N ILE A 184 21.81 -17.98 4.64
CA ILE A 184 20.57 -18.75 4.49
C ILE A 184 20.27 -18.83 3.00
N PRO A 185 20.63 -19.91 2.30
CA PRO A 185 20.26 -20.09 0.90
C PRO A 185 18.78 -20.45 0.80
N PHE A 186 18.05 -19.73 -0.05
CA PHE A 186 16.68 -20.11 -0.37
C PHE A 186 16.64 -21.16 -1.47
N TYR A 187 15.63 -22.03 -1.43
CA TYR A 187 15.41 -23.05 -2.44
C TYR A 187 15.27 -22.41 -3.83
N LYS A 188 15.84 -23.08 -4.81
CA LYS A 188 15.58 -22.80 -6.23
C LYS A 188 14.40 -23.67 -6.65
N LEU A 189 13.28 -23.05 -6.95
CA LEU A 189 12.01 -23.69 -7.28
C LEU A 189 11.59 -23.30 -8.70
N ASP A 190 10.86 -24.17 -9.38
CA ASP A 190 10.22 -23.76 -10.64
C ASP A 190 9.05 -22.79 -10.35
N GLY A 191 8.70 -21.96 -11.32
CA GLY A 191 7.77 -20.84 -11.13
C GLY A 191 6.33 -21.25 -10.75
N ASP A 192 5.99 -22.51 -10.98
CA ASP A 192 4.71 -23.14 -10.65
C ASP A 192 4.73 -23.89 -9.30
N MET A 193 5.86 -23.88 -8.60
CA MET A 193 6.01 -24.52 -7.30
C MET A 193 5.81 -23.53 -6.14
N TYR A 194 5.25 -24.04 -5.05
CA TYR A 194 4.96 -23.27 -3.84
C TYR A 194 5.31 -24.09 -2.60
N LEU A 195 5.99 -23.46 -1.66
CA LEU A 195 6.15 -23.98 -0.29
C LEU A 195 5.24 -23.19 0.63
N VAL A 196 4.57 -23.88 1.56
CA VAL A 196 3.53 -23.29 2.39
C VAL A 196 3.74 -23.70 3.84
N SER A 197 3.57 -22.76 4.76
CA SER A 197 3.46 -23.04 6.19
C SER A 197 2.31 -22.25 6.81
N ASN A 198 1.67 -22.84 7.82
CA ASN A 198 0.74 -22.10 8.67
C ASN A 198 1.54 -21.16 9.56
N TYR A 199 1.19 -19.87 9.53
CA TYR A 199 1.84 -18.85 10.35
C TYR A 199 0.99 -18.49 11.56
N SER A 200 -0.27 -18.16 11.33
CA SER A 200 -1.24 -17.80 12.37
C SER A 200 -2.62 -18.40 12.04
N PRO A 201 -3.62 -18.29 12.94
CA PRO A 201 -5.00 -18.64 12.61
C PRO A 201 -5.55 -17.91 11.37
N GLU A 202 -5.02 -16.72 11.09
CA GLU A 202 -5.45 -15.84 10.01
C GLU A 202 -4.64 -16.00 8.72
N MET A 203 -3.36 -16.40 8.82
CA MET A 203 -2.43 -16.33 7.69
C MET A 203 -1.63 -17.62 7.46
N LYS A 204 -1.29 -17.87 6.19
CA LYS A 204 -0.21 -18.78 5.80
C LYS A 204 0.90 -18.00 5.12
N ILE A 205 2.14 -18.41 5.37
CA ILE A 205 3.30 -17.89 4.65
C ILE A 205 3.61 -18.82 3.48
N ILE A 206 3.87 -18.23 2.33
CA ILE A 206 4.10 -18.91 1.08
C ILE A 206 5.42 -18.43 0.47
N TYR A 207 6.24 -19.38 0.05
CA TYR A 207 7.43 -19.12 -0.74
C TYR A 207 7.21 -19.56 -2.20
N ASN A 208 7.42 -18.59 -3.09
CA ASN A 208 7.64 -18.75 -4.52
C ASN A 208 8.75 -17.76 -4.86
N GLU A 209 9.82 -18.19 -5.54
CA GLU A 209 11.17 -17.61 -5.56
C GLU A 209 11.29 -16.06 -5.51
N LYS A 210 10.32 -15.34 -6.07
CA LYS A 210 10.34 -13.89 -6.30
C LYS A 210 9.66 -13.05 -5.22
N SER A 211 8.88 -13.63 -4.31
CA SER A 211 8.03 -12.86 -3.38
C SER A 211 7.82 -13.56 -2.05
N LEU A 212 7.57 -12.77 -1.00
CA LEU A 212 6.92 -13.25 0.21
C LEU A 212 5.41 -13.31 -0.07
N GLY A 213 4.87 -14.52 -0.13
CA GLY A 213 3.44 -14.74 -0.25
C GLY A 213 2.77 -14.83 1.12
N ILE A 214 1.63 -14.19 1.28
CA ILE A 214 0.77 -14.26 2.45
C ILE A 214 -0.62 -14.66 1.98
N PHE A 215 -1.10 -15.82 2.41
CA PHE A 215 -2.48 -16.23 2.14
C PHE A 215 -3.37 -15.90 3.33
N LEU A 216 -4.34 -15.04 3.11
CA LEU A 216 -5.34 -14.62 4.09
C LEU A 216 -6.45 -15.66 4.12
N LYS A 217 -6.62 -16.33 5.26
CA LYS A 217 -7.55 -17.47 5.37
C LYS A 217 -9.01 -17.04 5.33
N GLU A 218 -9.32 -15.86 5.82
CA GLU A 218 -10.69 -15.30 5.84
C GLU A 218 -11.18 -14.99 4.43
N THR A 219 -10.45 -14.13 3.71
CA THR A 219 -10.80 -13.67 2.36
C THR A 219 -10.41 -14.65 1.27
N ARG A 220 -9.52 -15.60 1.57
CA ARG A 220 -8.91 -16.56 0.63
C ARG A 220 -8.07 -15.88 -0.45
N ASP A 221 -7.56 -14.69 -0.17
CA ASP A 221 -6.69 -13.94 -1.06
C ASP A 221 -5.22 -14.34 -0.84
N LEU A 222 -4.49 -14.48 -1.95
CA LEU A 222 -3.03 -14.59 -1.95
C LEU A 222 -2.43 -13.21 -2.23
N VAL A 223 -1.79 -12.66 -1.22
CA VAL A 223 -1.04 -11.41 -1.29
C VAL A 223 0.44 -11.73 -1.54
N GLN A 224 1.12 -10.93 -2.35
CA GLN A 224 2.54 -11.07 -2.65
C GLN A 224 3.27 -9.75 -2.41
N ILE A 225 4.19 -9.75 -1.46
CA ILE A 225 5.12 -8.65 -1.23
C ILE A 225 6.36 -8.88 -2.10
N SER A 226 6.66 -7.89 -2.94
CA SER A 226 7.82 -7.94 -3.83
C SER A 226 9.13 -8.02 -3.03
N ARG A 227 10.17 -8.65 -3.60
CA ARG A 227 11.48 -8.69 -2.95
C ARG A 227 12.04 -7.30 -2.59
N GLY A 228 11.83 -6.32 -3.47
CA GLY A 228 12.25 -4.93 -3.22
C GLY A 228 11.57 -4.35 -1.99
N SER A 229 10.26 -4.52 -1.87
CA SER A 229 9.48 -4.09 -0.71
C SER A 229 9.92 -4.83 0.57
N ILE A 230 10.20 -6.14 0.50
CA ILE A 230 10.73 -6.90 1.65
C ILE A 230 12.04 -6.28 2.13
N ILE A 231 12.98 -5.99 1.22
CA ILE A 231 14.27 -5.37 1.56
C ILE A 231 14.02 -3.99 2.18
N GLU A 232 13.18 -3.17 1.56
CA GLU A 232 12.90 -1.82 2.05
C GLU A 232 12.23 -1.80 3.43
N ILE A 233 11.30 -2.71 3.70
CA ILE A 233 10.66 -2.85 5.01
C ILE A 233 11.68 -3.34 6.04
N HIS A 234 12.49 -4.33 5.66
CA HIS A 234 13.50 -4.87 6.55
C HIS A 234 14.58 -3.83 6.91
N ASP A 235 15.04 -3.06 5.92
CA ASP A 235 15.95 -1.93 6.12
C ASP A 235 15.27 -0.79 6.89
N PHE A 236 13.96 -0.60 6.76
CA PHE A 236 13.25 0.38 7.59
C PHE A 236 13.32 0.02 9.08
N PHE A 237 13.09 -1.24 9.43
CA PHE A 237 13.15 -1.68 10.83
C PHE A 237 14.59 -1.79 11.36
N ASN A 238 15.52 -2.32 10.57
CA ASN A 238 16.87 -2.69 11.03
C ASN A 238 17.98 -1.74 10.54
N GLY A 239 17.72 -0.95 9.51
CA GLY A 239 18.62 0.08 9.01
C GLY A 239 18.50 1.37 9.83
N GLY A 240 19.66 1.89 10.23
CA GLY A 240 19.82 3.23 10.79
C GLY A 240 19.95 4.28 9.70
#